data_AF-A0A3D8YK00-F1
#
_entry.id   AF-A0A3D8YK00-F1
#
_cell.length_a   1.000
_cell.length_b   1.000
_cell.length_c   1.000
_cell.angle_alpha   90.00
_cell.angle_beta   90.00
_cell.angle_gamma   90.00
#
_symmetry.space_group_name_H-M   'P 1'
#
loop_
_entity.id
_entity.type
_entity.pdbx_description
1 polymer ?
#
loop_
_entity_poly.entity_id
_entity_poly.type
_entity_poly.pdbx_seq_one_letter_code
_entity_poly.pdbx_strand_id
1 'polypeptide(L)'
;KRLQNDIHKYTNTPDLNDEQFSGVQSGEAMKYKLFGLEQVRAIKERLFKKGLMKRYKLLLNNVNLTGLKQHNYADLTITFTPNLPKSMMESINAFNALSGGVSESTRLSLLDFIDNPKEELDKMHEEEAQREKQADKRGYGEAFENHANVDDSNG
;
A
#
# COMPACT_ATOMS: atom_id res chain seq x y z
N LYS A 1 3.90 34.70 -20.89
CA LYS A 1 4.04 33.24 -21.09
C LYS A 1 5.50 32.74 -21.03
N ARG A 2 6.50 33.37 -21.69
CA ARG A 2 7.91 32.91 -21.66
C ARG A 2 8.52 32.76 -20.25
N LEU A 3 8.43 33.80 -19.42
CA LEU A 3 9.03 33.78 -18.07
C LEU A 3 8.46 32.68 -17.16
N GLN A 4 7.14 32.45 -17.20
CA GLN A 4 6.49 31.37 -16.44
C GLN A 4 7.02 30.00 -16.89
N ASN A 5 7.10 29.76 -18.19
CA ASN A 5 7.65 28.52 -18.73
C ASN A 5 9.11 28.30 -18.35
N ASP A 6 9.92 29.38 -18.37
CA ASP A 6 11.31 29.34 -17.94
C ASP A 6 11.41 28.97 -16.46
N ILE A 7 10.59 29.57 -15.59
CA ILE A 7 10.56 29.25 -14.15
C ILE A 7 10.23 27.77 -13.91
N HIS A 8 9.17 27.24 -14.54
CA HIS A 8 8.78 25.83 -14.38
C HIS A 8 9.89 24.88 -14.87
N LYS A 9 10.54 25.22 -16.00
CA LYS A 9 11.65 24.44 -16.55
C LYS A 9 12.89 24.43 -15.65
N TYR A 10 13.28 25.58 -15.10
CA TYR A 10 14.49 25.67 -14.27
C TYR A 10 14.28 25.20 -12.83
N THR A 11 13.08 25.35 -12.29
CA THR A 11 12.77 24.92 -10.91
C THR A 11 12.32 23.46 -10.83
N ASN A 12 12.11 22.79 -11.96
CA ASN A 12 11.46 21.48 -12.04
C ASN A 12 10.08 21.44 -11.36
N THR A 13 9.40 22.59 -11.30
CA THR A 13 8.04 22.68 -10.77
C THR A 13 7.07 22.46 -11.92
N PRO A 14 6.18 21.47 -11.86
CA PRO A 14 5.18 21.26 -12.91
C PRO A 14 4.19 22.43 -12.98
N ASP A 15 3.81 22.84 -14.19
CA ASP A 15 2.68 23.76 -14.39
C ASP A 15 1.37 22.95 -14.45
N LEU A 16 0.47 23.21 -13.50
CA LEU A 16 -0.82 22.52 -13.37
C LEU A 16 -1.95 23.20 -14.15
N ASN A 17 -1.75 24.44 -14.60
CA ASN A 17 -2.75 25.24 -15.32
C ASN A 17 -2.54 25.22 -16.84
N ASP A 18 -1.64 24.38 -17.33
CA ASP A 18 -1.32 24.24 -18.75
C ASP A 18 -2.57 23.76 -19.52
N GLU A 19 -2.95 24.43 -20.61
CA GLU A 19 -4.13 24.06 -21.42
C GLU A 19 -3.99 22.65 -22.02
N GLN A 20 -2.77 22.14 -22.19
CA GLN A 20 -2.50 20.74 -22.58
C GLN A 20 -2.94 19.70 -21.52
N PHE A 21 -3.42 20.16 -20.36
CA PHE A 21 -3.87 19.36 -19.23
C PHE A 21 -5.38 19.05 -19.32
N SER A 22 -6.16 19.71 -20.19
CA SER A 22 -7.62 19.53 -20.24
C SER A 22 -8.10 18.28 -21.00
N GLY A 23 -7.19 17.54 -21.64
CA GLY A 23 -7.51 16.32 -22.39
C GLY A 23 -7.10 15.05 -21.62
N VAL A 24 -8.07 14.18 -21.37
CA VAL A 24 -7.98 12.79 -20.82
C VAL A 24 -6.55 12.38 -20.45
N GLN A 25 -6.12 12.74 -19.24
CA GLN A 25 -4.79 12.41 -18.77
C GLN A 25 -4.71 10.94 -18.44
N SER A 26 -3.94 10.18 -19.21
CA SER A 26 -3.46 8.90 -18.71
C SER A 26 -2.56 9.17 -17.49
N GLY A 27 -2.67 8.34 -16.44
CA GLY A 27 -1.81 8.45 -15.26
C GLY A 27 -0.31 8.43 -15.61
N GLU A 28 0.04 7.84 -16.75
CA GLU A 28 1.39 7.81 -17.30
C GLU A 28 1.89 9.19 -17.78
N ALA A 29 1.05 9.98 -18.46
CA ALA A 29 1.42 11.34 -18.87
C ALA A 29 1.72 12.25 -17.66
N MET A 30 0.94 12.08 -16.58
CA MET A 30 1.17 12.79 -15.33
C MET A 30 2.50 12.39 -14.67
N LYS A 31 2.87 11.10 -14.68
CA LYS A 31 4.17 10.61 -14.18
C LYS A 31 5.36 11.28 -14.87
N TYR A 32 5.33 11.39 -16.20
CA TYR A 32 6.41 12.07 -16.94
C TYR A 32 6.51 13.56 -16.60
N LYS A 33 5.39 14.24 -16.38
CA LYS A 33 5.38 15.67 -16.00
C LYS A 33 5.92 15.89 -14.58
N LEU A 34 5.64 14.97 -13.66
CA LEU A 34 6.14 15.00 -12.29
C LEU A 34 7.59 14.50 -12.16
N PHE A 35 8.15 13.86 -13.18
CA PHE A 35 9.47 13.25 -13.11
C PHE A 35 10.56 14.21 -12.60
N GLY A 36 10.63 15.43 -13.13
CA GLY A 36 11.61 16.42 -12.68
C GLY A 36 11.47 16.77 -11.20
N LEU A 37 10.23 16.92 -10.72
CA LEU A 37 9.92 17.18 -9.32
C LEU A 37 10.28 15.98 -8.43
N GLU A 38 9.98 14.76 -8.88
CA GLU A 38 10.32 13.53 -8.17
C GLU A 38 11.83 13.34 -8.02
N GLN A 39 12.62 13.69 -9.05
CA GLN A 39 14.09 13.67 -8.96
C GLN A 39 14.60 14.65 -7.90
N VAL A 40 14.07 15.89 -7.88
CA VAL A 40 14.42 16.89 -6.86
C VAL A 40 14.01 16.42 -5.46
N ARG A 41 12.82 15.83 -5.34
CA ARG A 41 12.32 15.24 -4.10
C ARG A 41 13.23 14.12 -3.60
N ALA A 42 13.61 13.17 -4.45
CA ALA A 42 14.49 12.06 -4.10
C ALA A 42 15.86 12.55 -3.58
N ILE A 43 16.42 13.60 -4.18
CA ILE A 43 17.66 14.24 -3.70
C ILE A 43 17.45 14.83 -2.31
N LYS A 44 16.35 15.57 -2.09
CA LYS A 44 16.01 16.17 -0.79
C LYS A 44 15.80 15.09 0.28
N GLU A 45 15.06 14.03 -0.01
CA GLU A 45 14.84 12.92 0.91
C GLU A 45 16.13 12.23 1.29
N ARG A 46 17.04 12.00 0.34
CA ARG A 46 18.38 11.43 0.61
C ARG A 46 19.17 12.30 1.59
N LEU A 47 19.20 13.62 1.34
CA LEU A 47 19.91 14.56 2.21
C LEU A 47 19.27 14.63 3.60
N PHE A 48 17.94 14.64 3.66
CA PHE A 48 17.19 14.68 4.91
C PHE A 48 17.38 13.39 5.71
N LYS A 49 17.37 12.23 5.06
CA LYS A 49 17.68 10.92 5.67
C LYS A 49 19.06 10.92 6.31
N LYS A 50 20.08 11.46 5.62
CA LYS A 50 21.44 11.59 6.16
C LYS A 50 21.46 12.49 7.41
N GLY A 51 20.75 13.62 7.37
CA GLY A 51 20.63 14.53 8.51
C GLY A 51 19.93 13.90 9.70
N LEU A 52 18.79 13.24 9.47
CA LEU A 52 18.03 12.52 10.48
C LEU A 52 18.85 11.39 11.11
N MET A 53 19.53 10.56 10.31
CA MET A 53 20.40 9.51 10.83
C MET A 53 21.51 10.06 11.71
N LYS A 54 22.16 11.17 11.30
CA LYS A 54 23.17 11.83 12.14
C LYS A 54 22.57 12.33 13.46
N ARG A 55 21.37 12.92 13.41
CA ARG A 55 20.66 13.40 14.61
C ARG A 55 20.33 12.23 15.54
N TYR A 56 19.75 11.14 15.04
CA TYR A 56 19.44 9.97 15.84
C TYR A 56 20.68 9.30 16.42
N LYS A 57 21.78 9.22 15.66
CA LYS A 57 23.05 8.72 16.19
C LYS A 57 23.50 9.53 17.42
N LEU A 58 23.42 10.85 17.38
CA LEU A 58 23.79 11.71 18.52
C LEU A 58 22.83 11.53 19.71
N LEU A 59 21.52 11.49 19.45
CA LEU A 59 20.50 11.30 20.48
C LEU A 59 20.67 9.94 21.18
N LEU A 60 20.80 8.85 20.40
CA LEU A 60 20.99 7.51 20.95
C LEU A 60 22.32 7.39 21.69
N ASN A 61 23.38 8.04 21.21
CA ASN A 61 24.65 8.08 21.95
C ASN A 61 24.48 8.77 23.32
N ASN A 62 23.72 9.86 23.39
CA ASN A 62 23.43 10.52 24.67
C ASN A 62 22.57 9.65 25.60
N VAL A 63 21.51 9.02 25.07
CA VAL A 63 20.63 8.12 25.84
C VAL A 63 21.40 6.90 26.35
N ASN A 64 22.29 6.32 25.55
CA ASN A 64 23.09 5.16 25.93
C ASN A 64 24.13 5.47 27.02
N LEU A 65 24.51 6.74 27.21
CA LEU A 65 25.38 7.15 28.33
C LEU A 65 24.63 7.17 29.67
N THR A 66 23.32 7.42 29.65
CA THR A 66 22.48 7.55 30.85
C THR A 66 21.59 6.33 31.11
N GLY A 67 21.36 5.51 30.10
CA GLY A 67 20.38 4.42 30.09
C GLY A 67 20.98 3.05 30.40
N LEU A 68 20.16 2.17 30.99
CA LEU A 68 20.50 0.77 31.26
C LEU A 68 20.46 -0.13 29.99
N LYS A 69 19.82 0.35 28.90
CA LYS A 69 19.72 -0.36 27.62
C LYS A 69 20.50 0.38 26.53
N GLN A 70 21.26 -0.38 25.76
CA GLN A 70 21.92 0.13 24.56
C GLN A 70 20.96 0.08 23.37
N HIS A 71 20.76 1.23 22.75
CA HIS A 71 20.01 1.37 21.51
C HIS A 71 20.96 1.58 20.34
N ASN A 72 20.77 0.82 19.26
CA ASN A 72 21.56 0.97 18.04
C ASN A 72 20.79 1.80 17.00
N TYR A 73 21.47 2.75 16.37
CA TYR A 73 20.88 3.55 15.30
C TYR A 73 20.65 2.74 14.02
N ALA A 74 21.33 1.59 13.87
CA ALA A 74 21.17 0.70 12.72
C ALA A 74 19.77 0.09 12.62
N ASP A 75 19.05 0.00 13.75
CA ASP A 75 17.70 -0.58 13.81
C ASP A 75 16.61 0.40 13.35
N LEU A 76 16.98 1.68 13.14
CA LEU A 76 16.04 2.72 12.71
C LEU A 76 15.86 2.68 11.19
N THR A 77 14.59 2.55 10.77
CA THR A 77 14.21 2.72 9.36
C THR A 77 13.42 4.01 9.19
N ILE A 78 13.90 4.88 8.30
CA ILE A 78 13.24 6.13 7.93
C ILE A 78 12.65 5.95 6.54
N THR A 79 11.33 6.12 6.46
CA THR A 79 10.52 6.00 5.24
C THR A 79 9.86 7.35 4.95
N PHE A 80 9.91 7.80 3.70
CA PHE A 80 9.22 9.00 3.23
C PHE A 80 8.09 8.58 2.31
N THR A 81 6.87 9.03 2.60
CA THR A 81 5.70 8.67 1.81
C THR A 81 5.29 9.87 0.94
N PRO A 82 5.27 9.74 -0.40
CA PRO A 82 4.78 10.78 -1.28
C PRO A 82 3.29 11.00 -1.09
N ASN A 83 2.84 12.25 -1.11
CA ASN A 83 1.44 12.58 -1.32
C ASN A 83 1.18 12.84 -2.81
N LEU A 84 1.30 11.79 -3.63
CA LEU A 84 1.01 11.85 -5.06
C LEU A 84 -0.42 11.42 -5.36
N PRO A 85 -1.07 11.94 -6.41
CA PRO A 85 -2.35 11.41 -6.87
C PRO A 85 -2.18 9.95 -7.29
N LYS A 86 -2.81 9.03 -6.56
CA LYS A 86 -2.79 7.60 -6.87
C LYS A 86 -4.10 7.21 -7.52
N SER A 87 -4.02 6.39 -8.57
CA SER A 87 -5.21 5.85 -9.22
C SER A 87 -5.58 4.50 -8.59
N MET A 88 -6.70 4.46 -7.86
CA MET A 88 -7.22 3.21 -7.30
C MET A 88 -7.46 2.15 -8.38
N MET A 89 -7.89 2.57 -9.58
CA MET A 89 -8.10 1.67 -10.71
C MET A 89 -6.78 1.05 -11.20
N GLU A 90 -5.68 1.81 -11.19
CA GLU A 90 -4.36 1.29 -11.55
C GLU A 90 -3.89 0.24 -10.52
N SER A 91 -4.10 0.50 -9.23
CA SER A 91 -3.79 -0.46 -8.15
C SER A 91 -4.62 -1.74 -8.25
N ILE A 92 -5.92 -1.64 -8.55
CA ILE A 92 -6.81 -2.80 -8.74
C ILE A 92 -6.39 -3.60 -9.98
N ASN A 93 -6.07 -2.93 -11.09
CA ASN A 93 -5.59 -3.60 -12.30
C ASN A 93 -4.27 -4.34 -12.04
N ALA A 94 -3.34 -3.72 -11.32
CA ALA A 94 -2.09 -4.35 -10.92
C ALA A 94 -2.31 -5.54 -9.98
N PHE A 95 -3.21 -5.40 -9.00
CA PHE A 95 -3.60 -6.47 -8.08
C PHE A 95 -4.14 -7.70 -8.83
N ASN A 96 -5.05 -7.50 -9.77
CA ASN A 96 -5.64 -8.57 -10.58
C ASN A 96 -4.61 -9.20 -11.53
N ALA A 97 -3.76 -8.39 -12.17
CA ALA A 97 -2.75 -8.86 -13.11
C ALA A 97 -1.67 -9.74 -12.46
N LEU A 98 -1.39 -9.52 -11.17
CA LEU A 98 -0.39 -10.28 -10.41
C LEU A 98 -0.96 -11.53 -9.74
N SER A 99 -2.23 -11.86 -10.00
CA SER A 99 -2.88 -13.02 -9.40
C SER A 99 -2.20 -14.33 -9.82
N GLY A 100 -1.82 -15.15 -8.85
CA GLY A 100 -1.13 -16.43 -9.07
C GLY A 100 0.38 -16.33 -9.35
N GLY A 101 0.94 -15.12 -9.51
CA GLY A 101 2.37 -14.91 -9.75
C GLY A 101 3.19 -14.51 -8.51
N VAL A 102 2.54 -13.91 -7.52
CA VAL A 102 3.17 -13.47 -6.26
C VAL A 102 2.30 -13.85 -5.07
N SER A 103 2.87 -13.81 -3.86
CA SER A 103 2.12 -14.10 -2.64
C SER A 103 0.96 -13.12 -2.43
N GLU A 104 -0.13 -13.59 -1.84
CA GLU A 104 -1.30 -12.77 -1.51
C GLU A 104 -0.93 -11.55 -0.67
N SER A 105 -0.01 -11.72 0.30
CA SER A 105 0.49 -10.60 1.13
C SER A 105 1.12 -9.48 0.29
N THR A 106 1.84 -9.85 -0.77
CA THR A 106 2.49 -8.90 -1.66
C THR A 106 1.47 -8.23 -2.57
N ARG A 107 0.45 -8.95 -3.05
CA ARG A 107 -0.61 -8.33 -3.84
C ARG A 107 -1.42 -7.33 -3.03
N LEU A 108 -1.83 -7.70 -1.81
CA LEU A 108 -2.59 -6.83 -0.92
C LEU A 108 -1.81 -5.56 -0.57
N SER A 109 -0.47 -5.63 -0.51
CA SER A 109 0.37 -4.44 -0.30
C SER A 109 0.32 -3.39 -1.42
N LEU A 110 -0.23 -3.73 -2.60
CA LEU A 110 -0.42 -2.79 -3.70
C LEU A 110 -1.67 -1.92 -3.53
N LEU A 111 -2.58 -2.33 -2.64
CA LEU A 111 -3.84 -1.63 -2.39
C LEU A 111 -3.64 -0.65 -1.24
N ASP A 112 -3.49 0.63 -1.58
CA ASP A 112 -3.15 1.69 -0.61
C ASP A 112 -4.19 1.93 0.50
N PHE A 113 -5.41 1.40 0.34
CA PHE A 113 -6.47 1.49 1.35
C PHE A 113 -6.39 0.38 2.41
N ILE A 114 -5.48 -0.59 2.23
CA ILE A 114 -5.22 -1.65 3.22
C ILE A 114 -4.00 -1.24 4.04
N ASP A 115 -4.23 -0.81 5.28
CA ASP A 115 -3.16 -0.34 6.18
C ASP A 115 -2.21 -1.48 6.56
N ASN A 116 -2.74 -2.69 6.78
CA ASN A 116 -1.96 -3.85 7.19
C ASN A 116 -2.37 -5.11 6.41
N PRO A 117 -1.60 -5.48 5.36
CA PRO A 117 -1.87 -6.68 4.55
C PRO A 117 -1.90 -7.99 5.34
N LYS A 118 -1.19 -8.08 6.48
CA LYS A 118 -1.20 -9.29 7.31
C LYS A 118 -2.52 -9.45 8.05
N GLU A 119 -3.01 -8.36 8.63
CA GLU A 119 -4.30 -8.37 9.32
C GLU A 119 -5.44 -8.67 8.34
N GLU A 120 -5.35 -8.19 7.11
CA GLU A 120 -6.33 -8.49 6.07
C GLU A 120 -6.30 -9.98 5.66
N LEU A 121 -5.11 -10.57 5.54
CA LEU A 121 -4.98 -12.01 5.31
C LEU A 121 -5.60 -12.84 6.43
N ASP A 122 -5.35 -12.46 7.67
CA ASP A 122 -5.92 -13.17 8.83
C ASP A 122 -7.46 -13.12 8.78
N LYS A 123 -8.05 -11.96 8.46
CA LYS A 123 -9.50 -11.81 8.26
C LYS A 123 -10.02 -12.69 7.12
N MET A 124 -9.31 -12.75 5.99
CA MET A 124 -9.69 -13.61 4.86
C MET A 124 -9.71 -15.09 5.26
N HIS A 125 -8.70 -15.56 6.01
CA HIS A 125 -8.65 -16.93 6.51
C HIS A 125 -9.77 -17.23 7.52
N GLU A 126 -10.10 -16.28 8.39
CA GLU A 126 -11.25 -16.41 9.30
C GLU A 126 -12.57 -16.51 8.53
N GLU A 127 -12.78 -15.70 7.51
CA GLU A 127 -13.97 -15.76 6.65
C GLU A 127 -14.05 -17.07 5.86
N GLU A 128 -12.93 -17.59 5.40
CA GLU A 128 -12.85 -18.88 4.70
C GLU A 128 -13.21 -20.03 5.64
N ALA A 129 -12.59 -20.08 6.83
CA ALA A 129 -12.91 -21.07 7.86
C ALA A 129 -14.38 -20.97 8.34
N GLN A 130 -14.95 -19.77 8.39
CA GLN A 130 -16.38 -19.59 8.69
C GLN A 130 -17.27 -20.10 7.55
N ARG A 131 -16.90 -19.83 6.30
CA ARG A 131 -17.61 -20.35 5.12
C ARG A 131 -17.57 -21.87 5.06
N GLU A 132 -16.43 -22.48 5.31
CA GLU A 132 -16.28 -23.94 5.40
C GLU A 132 -17.18 -24.52 6.50
N LYS A 133 -17.15 -23.96 7.72
CA LYS A 133 -18.03 -24.40 8.82
C LYS A 133 -19.52 -24.25 8.49
N GLN A 134 -19.90 -23.22 7.74
CA GLN A 134 -21.28 -23.03 7.28
C GLN A 134 -21.66 -24.03 6.18
N ALA A 135 -20.74 -24.32 5.25
CA ALA A 135 -20.93 -25.33 4.22
C ALA A 135 -21.06 -26.73 4.83
N ASP A 136 -20.20 -27.08 5.79
CA ASP A 136 -20.29 -28.34 6.53
C ASP A 136 -21.63 -28.45 7.26
N LYS A 137 -22.07 -27.40 7.98
CA LYS A 137 -23.38 -27.40 8.64
C LYS A 137 -24.54 -27.60 7.66
N ARG A 138 -24.46 -27.04 6.44
CA ARG A 138 -25.48 -27.26 5.40
C ARG A 138 -25.43 -28.69 4.86
N GLY A 139 -24.24 -29.23 4.58
CA GLY A 139 -24.08 -30.61 4.10
C GLY A 139 -24.53 -31.66 5.11
N TYR A 140 -24.25 -31.45 6.40
CA TYR A 140 -24.76 -32.32 7.47
C TYR A 140 -26.27 -32.10 7.70
N GLY A 141 -26.77 -30.86 7.68
CA GLY A 141 -28.20 -30.55 7.83
C GLY A 141 -29.08 -31.19 6.75
N GLU A 142 -28.67 -31.10 5.48
CA GLU A 142 -29.38 -31.74 4.35
C GLU A 142 -29.35 -33.27 4.43
N ALA A 143 -28.28 -33.87 4.98
CA ALA A 143 -28.21 -35.32 5.19
C ALA A 143 -29.19 -35.82 6.27
N PHE A 144 -29.42 -35.03 7.33
CA PHE A 144 -30.38 -35.38 8.38
C PHE A 144 -31.84 -35.07 8.00
N GLU A 145 -32.13 -33.99 7.27
CA GLU A 145 -33.49 -33.69 6.77
C GLU A 145 -33.97 -34.69 5.72
N ASN A 146 -33.09 -35.17 4.83
CA ASN A 146 -33.44 -36.21 3.87
C ASN A 146 -33.67 -37.57 4.53
N HIS A 147 -33.03 -37.87 5.66
CA HIS A 147 -33.31 -39.11 6.42
C HIS A 147 -34.61 -39.02 7.23
N ALA A 148 -34.94 -37.86 7.82
CA ALA A 148 -36.17 -37.68 8.59
C ALA A 148 -37.46 -37.75 7.72
N ASN A 149 -37.42 -37.26 6.48
CA ASN A 149 -38.58 -37.33 5.57
C ASN A 149 -38.83 -38.74 4.99
N VAL A 150 -37.84 -39.63 5.01
CA VAL A 150 -37.97 -41.02 4.52
C VAL A 150 -38.64 -41.93 5.57
N ASP A 151 -38.46 -41.65 6.86
CA ASP A 151 -39.11 -42.41 7.94
C ASP A 151 -40.56 -42.00 8.20
N ASP A 152 -40.96 -40.75 7.93
CA ASP A 152 -42.34 -40.25 8.15
C ASP A 152 -43.31 -40.50 6.97
N SER A 153 -42.83 -41.03 5.84
CA SER A 153 -43.66 -41.34 4.66
C SER A 153 -44.13 -42.80 4.56
N ASN A 154 -43.84 -43.62 5.58
CA ASN A 154 -44.20 -45.06 5.65
C ASN A 154 -45.13 -45.43 6.82
N GLY A 155 -45.85 -44.46 7.40
CA GLY A 155 -46.88 -44.67 8.44
C GLY A 155 -48.30 -44.66 7.88
#